data_AF-A0A924XQH8-F1
#
_entry.id   AF-A0A924XQH8-F1
#
_cell.length_a   1.000
_cell.length_b   1.000
_cell.length_c   1.000
_cell.angle_alpha   90.00
_cell.angle_beta   90.00
_cell.angle_gamma   90.00
#
_symmetry.space_group_name_H-M   'P 1'
#
loop_
_entity.id
_entity.type
_entity.pdbx_description
1 polymer ?
#
loop_
_entity_poly.entity_id
_entity_poly.type
_entity_poly.pdbx_seq_one_letter_code
_entity_poly.pdbx_strand_id
1 'polypeptide(L)'
;MKINTKGSGHGDLTILDFHFWSYSNQKSLQMLQQAMHILTQNVKGMKPCNDCFKKLAGGKSFDDILNDDSVWISYEARTTVGWYGATNHVSGKEITISQKAFDKGRWWVAGTLVHEMAHVNGASGTTGDADNTLIDCGLKNAFEGVIGMRQSGTILEYA
;
A
#
# COMPACT_ATOMS: atom_id res chain seq x y z
N MET A 1 -5.60 1.60 -10.84
CA MET A 1 -4.20 1.87 -10.45
C MET A 1 -3.24 1.52 -11.59
N LYS A 2 -2.03 2.10 -11.57
CA LYS A 2 -0.95 1.85 -12.56
C LYS A 2 0.36 1.51 -11.85
N ILE A 3 1.24 0.77 -12.52
CA ILE A 3 2.55 0.39 -11.98
C ILE A 3 3.63 1.27 -12.61
N ASN A 4 4.47 1.89 -11.78
CA ASN A 4 5.60 2.66 -12.23
C ASN A 4 6.73 1.74 -12.72
N THR A 5 6.84 1.54 -14.03
CA THR A 5 7.95 0.83 -14.66
C THR A 5 8.79 1.76 -15.52
N LYS A 6 9.99 1.34 -15.88
CA LYS A 6 10.81 2.08 -16.86
C LYS A 6 10.03 2.20 -18.17
N GLY A 7 9.74 3.43 -18.59
CA GLY A 7 8.96 3.73 -19.80
C GLY A 7 7.45 3.87 -19.58
N SER A 8 6.95 3.80 -18.34
CA SER A 8 5.53 4.04 -17.99
C SER A 8 5.08 5.49 -18.22
N GLY A 9 6.03 6.43 -18.33
CA GLY A 9 5.77 7.87 -18.41
C GLY A 9 5.63 8.57 -17.05
N HIS A 10 5.68 7.84 -15.93
CA HIS A 10 5.57 8.41 -14.57
C HIS A 10 6.88 9.01 -14.06
N GLY A 11 7.98 8.25 -14.21
CA GLY A 11 9.32 8.65 -13.78
C GLY A 11 9.64 8.26 -12.34
N ASP A 12 10.85 8.56 -11.92
CA ASP A 12 11.35 8.32 -10.57
C ASP A 12 11.25 9.60 -9.75
N LEU A 13 10.79 9.49 -8.51
CA LEU A 13 10.67 10.63 -7.61
C LEU A 13 11.26 10.31 -6.24
N THR A 14 11.83 11.33 -5.60
CA THR A 14 12.37 11.25 -4.24
C THR A 14 11.90 12.48 -3.48
N ILE A 15 11.17 12.26 -2.39
CA ILE A 15 10.67 13.34 -1.52
C ILE A 15 10.99 12.97 -0.08
N LEU A 16 11.68 13.89 0.61
CA LEU A 16 12.26 13.60 1.93
C LEU A 16 13.10 12.32 1.83
N ASP A 17 12.85 11.36 2.71
CA ASP A 17 13.51 10.05 2.68
C ASP A 17 12.77 9.01 1.82
N PHE A 18 11.65 9.35 1.18
CA PHE A 18 10.82 8.40 0.43
C PHE A 18 11.16 8.36 -1.06
N HIS A 19 11.42 7.15 -1.57
CA HIS A 19 11.60 6.90 -2.98
C HIS A 19 10.32 6.31 -3.61
N PHE A 20 9.87 6.95 -4.68
CA PHE A 20 8.82 6.48 -5.58
C PHE A 20 9.47 6.19 -6.92
N TRP A 21 10.30 5.14 -6.95
CA TRP A 21 11.06 4.77 -8.13
C TRP A 21 10.32 3.74 -8.98
N SER A 22 10.70 3.70 -10.24
CA SER A 22 10.26 2.68 -11.16
C SER A 22 10.81 1.31 -10.76
N TYR A 23 10.01 0.27 -10.96
CA TYR A 23 10.45 -1.10 -10.80
C TYR A 23 11.51 -1.43 -11.85
N SER A 24 12.77 -1.49 -11.42
CA SER A 24 13.92 -1.95 -12.22
C SER A 24 14.27 -3.42 -11.99
N ASN A 25 13.83 -3.98 -10.85
CA ASN A 25 14.01 -5.39 -10.50
C ASN A 25 12.81 -6.25 -10.94
N GLN A 26 13.05 -7.18 -11.85
CA GLN A 26 12.01 -8.08 -12.39
C GLN A 26 11.34 -8.95 -11.32
N LYS A 27 12.07 -9.39 -10.29
CA LYS A 27 11.53 -10.23 -9.21
C LYS A 27 10.50 -9.46 -8.39
N SER A 28 10.82 -8.22 -7.99
CA SER A 28 9.90 -7.38 -7.22
C SER A 28 8.68 -6.98 -8.06
N LEU A 29 8.88 -6.68 -9.36
CA LEU A 29 7.78 -6.40 -10.28
C LEU A 29 6.83 -7.60 -10.44
N GLN A 30 7.36 -8.80 -10.68
CA GLN A 30 6.55 -10.02 -10.77
C GLN A 30 5.79 -10.30 -9.49
N MET A 31 6.41 -10.06 -8.33
CA MET A 31 5.74 -10.24 -7.04
C MET A 31 4.64 -9.21 -6.81
N LEU A 32 4.84 -7.95 -7.22
CA LEU A 32 3.78 -6.94 -7.22
C LEU A 32 2.62 -7.38 -8.10
N GLN A 33 2.89 -7.88 -9.31
CA GLN A 33 1.85 -8.35 -10.23
C GLN A 33 1.07 -9.53 -9.62
N GLN A 34 1.74 -10.44 -8.92
CA GLN A 34 1.07 -11.52 -8.17
C GLN A 34 0.21 -10.98 -7.02
N ALA A 35 0.66 -9.96 -6.30
CA ALA A 35 -0.12 -9.30 -5.26
C ALA A 35 -1.37 -8.62 -5.85
N MET A 36 -1.22 -7.88 -6.95
CA MET A 36 -2.34 -7.27 -7.68
C MET A 36 -3.34 -8.31 -8.19
N HIS A 37 -2.85 -9.47 -8.64
CA HIS A 37 -3.70 -10.59 -9.03
C HIS A 37 -4.50 -11.13 -7.84
N ILE A 38 -3.86 -11.35 -6.67
CA ILE A 38 -4.55 -11.72 -5.43
C ILE A 38 -5.66 -10.71 -5.10
N LEU A 39 -5.36 -9.41 -5.12
CA LEU A 39 -6.34 -8.37 -4.82
C LEU A 39 -7.52 -8.41 -5.82
N THR A 40 -7.23 -8.58 -7.10
CA THR A 40 -8.26 -8.59 -8.15
C THR A 40 -9.13 -9.85 -8.13
N GLN A 41 -8.57 -11.00 -7.77
CA GLN A 41 -9.29 -12.28 -7.81
C GLN A 41 -9.96 -12.62 -6.48
N ASN A 42 -9.37 -12.22 -5.35
CA ASN A 42 -9.81 -12.68 -4.03
C ASN A 42 -10.46 -11.58 -3.19
N VAL A 43 -10.06 -10.31 -3.39
CA VAL A 43 -10.49 -9.18 -2.54
C VAL A 43 -11.51 -8.29 -3.24
N LYS A 44 -11.35 -8.07 -4.55
CA LYS A 44 -12.26 -7.27 -5.36
C LYS A 44 -13.69 -7.79 -5.24
N GLY A 45 -14.63 -6.89 -4.98
CA GLY A 45 -16.05 -7.21 -4.79
C GLY A 45 -16.41 -7.75 -3.40
N MET A 46 -15.45 -7.95 -2.49
CA MET A 46 -15.77 -8.31 -1.11
C MET A 46 -16.54 -7.17 -0.42
N LYS A 47 -17.81 -7.43 -0.10
CA LYS A 47 -18.67 -6.45 0.59
C LYS A 47 -18.04 -5.91 1.90
N PRO A 48 -17.46 -6.75 2.80
CA PRO A 48 -16.86 -6.23 4.03
C PRO A 48 -15.70 -5.25 3.77
N CYS A 49 -14.81 -5.60 2.84
CA CYS A 49 -13.68 -4.75 2.43
C CYS A 49 -14.17 -3.41 1.84
N ASN A 50 -15.12 -3.45 0.91
CA ASN A 50 -15.69 -2.25 0.30
C ASN A 50 -16.40 -1.36 1.32
N ASP A 51 -17.16 -1.93 2.24
CA ASP A 51 -17.87 -1.18 3.28
C ASP A 51 -16.90 -0.57 4.31
N CYS A 52 -15.80 -1.26 4.61
CA CYS A 52 -14.74 -0.71 5.48
C CYS A 52 -14.08 0.51 4.83
N PHE A 53 -13.66 0.38 3.56
CA PHE A 53 -13.07 1.50 2.81
C PHE A 53 -14.01 2.71 2.70
N LYS A 54 -15.32 2.50 2.48
CA LYS A 54 -16.30 3.59 2.41
C LYS A 54 -16.44 4.40 3.70
N LYS A 55 -16.01 3.87 4.85
CA LYS A 55 -16.03 4.59 6.14
C LYS A 55 -14.82 5.49 6.32
N LEU A 56 -13.78 5.35 5.50
CA LEU A 56 -12.62 6.23 5.50
C LEU A 56 -13.02 7.61 4.97
N ALA A 57 -12.22 8.64 5.28
CA ALA A 57 -12.55 10.03 4.98
C ALA A 57 -12.79 10.32 3.48
N GLY A 58 -12.15 9.57 2.59
CA GLY A 58 -12.32 9.68 1.14
C GLY A 58 -13.62 9.06 0.61
N GLY A 59 -14.31 8.24 1.41
CA GLY A 59 -15.64 7.68 1.10
C GLY A 59 -15.70 6.71 -0.08
N LYS A 60 -14.57 6.40 -0.73
CA LYS A 60 -14.53 5.45 -1.85
C LYS A 60 -14.50 4.01 -1.34
N SER A 61 -14.98 3.08 -2.14
CA SER A 61 -14.82 1.65 -1.86
C SER A 61 -13.40 1.15 -2.19
N PHE A 62 -13.05 -0.05 -1.73
CA PHE A 62 -11.79 -0.70 -2.12
C PHE A 62 -11.71 -0.85 -3.64
N ASP A 63 -12.81 -1.31 -4.26
CA ASP A 63 -12.87 -1.48 -5.71
C ASP A 63 -12.67 -0.16 -6.46
N ASP A 64 -13.20 0.95 -5.95
CA ASP A 64 -13.01 2.27 -6.55
C ASP A 64 -11.52 2.66 -6.53
N ILE A 65 -10.80 2.43 -5.42
CA ILE A 65 -9.37 2.73 -5.32
C ILE A 65 -8.56 1.78 -6.22
N LEU A 66 -8.88 0.48 -6.23
CA LEU A 66 -8.20 -0.50 -7.07
C LEU A 66 -8.31 -0.14 -8.56
N ASN A 67 -9.45 0.39 -8.99
CA ASN A 67 -9.70 0.82 -10.36
C ASN A 67 -9.26 2.28 -10.64
N ASP A 68 -8.82 3.05 -9.64
CA ASP A 68 -8.41 4.46 -9.81
C ASP A 68 -7.09 4.55 -10.60
N ASP A 69 -7.16 4.99 -11.86
CA ASP A 69 -6.00 5.08 -12.76
C ASP A 69 -5.12 6.31 -12.51
N SER A 70 -5.49 7.18 -11.58
CA SER A 70 -4.64 8.26 -11.10
C SER A 70 -3.62 7.78 -10.05
N VAL A 71 -3.86 6.61 -9.44
CA VAL A 71 -2.98 6.06 -8.41
C VAL A 71 -1.84 5.26 -9.03
N TRP A 72 -0.62 5.59 -8.64
CA TRP A 72 0.60 4.93 -9.06
C TRP A 72 1.22 4.09 -7.94
N ILE A 73 1.73 2.91 -8.32
CA ILE A 73 2.46 2.01 -7.44
C ILE A 73 3.92 2.00 -7.87
N SER A 74 4.78 2.43 -6.96
CA SER A 74 6.21 2.60 -7.13
C SER A 74 6.99 1.70 -6.17
N TYR A 75 8.30 1.63 -6.39
CA TYR A 75 9.24 0.82 -5.65
C TYR A 75 10.12 1.68 -4.74
N GLU A 76 10.45 1.12 -3.58
CA GLU A 76 11.45 1.64 -2.66
C GLU A 76 12.48 0.55 -2.32
N ALA A 77 13.76 0.88 -2.42
CA ALA A 77 14.85 -0.05 -2.16
C ALA A 77 15.17 -0.25 -0.67
N ARG A 78 14.73 0.66 0.19
CA ARG A 78 14.99 0.59 1.63
C ARG A 78 14.40 -0.67 2.27
N THR A 79 15.14 -1.20 3.24
CA THR A 79 14.78 -2.39 4.04
C THR A 79 14.58 -2.06 5.52
N THR A 80 14.30 -0.79 5.83
CA THR A 80 14.19 -0.26 7.20
C THR A 80 13.26 -1.09 8.09
N VAL A 81 13.66 -1.29 9.35
CA VAL A 81 12.87 -2.04 10.32
C VAL A 81 11.52 -1.33 10.54
N GLY A 82 10.42 -2.09 10.61
CA GLY A 82 9.06 -1.55 10.77
C GLY A 82 8.39 -0.92 9.55
N TRP A 83 9.06 -0.78 8.41
CA TRP A 83 8.52 0.02 7.30
C TRP A 83 8.37 -0.81 6.01
N TYR A 84 7.15 -0.89 5.47
CA TYR A 84 6.79 -1.75 4.34
C TYR A 84 6.26 -0.99 3.12
N GLY A 85 5.71 0.21 3.31
CA GLY A 85 5.23 1.08 2.26
C GLY A 85 4.98 2.50 2.78
N ALA A 86 4.67 3.40 1.85
CA ALA A 86 4.17 4.73 2.19
C ALA A 86 3.27 5.27 1.09
N THR A 87 2.39 6.18 1.51
CA THR A 87 1.49 6.95 0.68
C THR A 87 1.55 8.42 1.12
N ASN A 88 1.03 9.33 0.31
CA ASN A 88 0.68 10.71 0.69
C ASN A 88 1.79 11.79 0.59
N HIS A 89 3.00 11.48 0.11
CA HIS A 89 4.08 12.49 0.06
C HIS A 89 4.16 13.30 -1.24
N VAL A 90 3.42 12.92 -2.30
CA VAL A 90 3.53 13.53 -3.63
C VAL A 90 2.21 14.19 -4.08
N SER A 91 1.07 13.65 -3.66
CA SER A 91 -0.28 14.12 -4.01
C SER A 91 -1.43 13.31 -3.38
N GLY A 92 -1.14 12.39 -2.45
CA GLY A 92 -2.11 11.37 -2.02
C GLY A 92 -2.38 10.25 -3.02
N LYS A 93 -1.71 10.25 -4.19
CA LYS A 93 -1.93 9.26 -5.27
C LYS A 93 -0.71 8.42 -5.63
N GLU A 94 0.33 8.53 -4.83
CA GLU A 94 1.54 7.72 -4.96
C GLU A 94 1.62 6.73 -3.80
N ILE A 95 1.78 5.45 -4.14
CA ILE A 95 2.10 4.37 -3.21
C ILE A 95 3.50 3.90 -3.54
N THR A 96 4.36 3.74 -2.53
CA THR A 96 5.62 3.01 -2.68
C THR A 96 5.63 1.76 -1.82
N ILE A 97 6.18 0.66 -2.34
CA ILE A 97 6.35 -0.60 -1.61
C ILE A 97 7.84 -0.88 -1.42
N SER A 98 8.23 -1.14 -0.18
CA SER A 98 9.63 -1.37 0.19
C SER A 98 10.13 -2.76 -0.21
N GLN A 99 11.44 -2.87 -0.47
CA GLN A 99 12.10 -4.15 -0.71
C GLN A 99 11.83 -5.16 0.41
N LYS A 100 11.68 -4.69 1.64
CA LYS A 100 11.36 -5.56 2.79
C LYS A 100 10.00 -6.25 2.67
N ALA A 101 8.98 -5.58 2.13
CA ALA A 101 7.69 -6.21 1.87
C ALA A 101 7.84 -7.33 0.83
N PHE A 102 8.65 -7.09 -0.20
CA PHE A 102 8.98 -8.10 -1.21
C PHE A 102 9.74 -9.29 -0.63
N ASP A 103 10.64 -9.08 0.35
CA ASP A 103 11.35 -10.17 1.02
C ASP A 103 10.42 -11.09 1.82
N LYS A 104 9.25 -10.59 2.25
CA LYS A 104 8.20 -11.38 2.93
C LYS A 104 7.28 -12.14 1.97
N GLY A 105 7.22 -11.74 0.71
CA GLY A 105 6.46 -12.43 -0.33
C GLY A 105 5.14 -11.75 -0.71
N ARG A 106 4.51 -12.30 -1.78
CA ARG A 106 3.34 -11.69 -2.46
C ARG A 106 2.14 -11.35 -1.57
N TRP A 107 1.84 -12.17 -0.56
CA TRP A 107 0.72 -11.91 0.35
C TRP A 107 1.00 -10.72 1.26
N TRP A 108 2.26 -10.51 1.62
CA TRP A 108 2.69 -9.35 2.39
C TRP A 108 2.63 -8.07 1.58
N VAL A 109 3.05 -8.16 0.31
CA VAL A 109 2.92 -7.06 -0.66
C VAL A 109 1.44 -6.72 -0.87
N ALA A 110 0.56 -7.71 -0.99
CA ALA A 110 -0.88 -7.49 -1.10
C ALA A 110 -1.46 -6.78 0.14
N GLY A 111 -1.08 -7.19 1.35
CA GLY A 111 -1.49 -6.52 2.58
C GLY A 111 -0.95 -5.09 2.66
N THR A 112 0.33 -4.89 2.35
CA THR A 112 0.93 -3.55 2.30
C THR A 112 0.17 -2.65 1.33
N LEU A 113 -0.15 -3.13 0.12
CA LEU A 113 -0.95 -2.38 -0.83
C LEU A 113 -2.33 -1.99 -0.28
N VAL A 114 -3.05 -2.91 0.37
CA VAL A 114 -4.38 -2.59 0.93
C VAL A 114 -4.27 -1.52 2.02
N HIS A 115 -3.27 -1.60 2.88
CA HIS A 115 -3.00 -0.58 3.89
C HIS A 115 -2.71 0.78 3.25
N GLU A 116 -1.82 0.84 2.27
CA GLU A 116 -1.50 2.08 1.55
C GLU A 116 -2.69 2.62 0.74
N MET A 117 -3.52 1.75 0.15
CA MET A 117 -4.76 2.14 -0.52
C MET A 117 -5.77 2.77 0.46
N ALA A 118 -5.77 2.36 1.73
CA ALA A 118 -6.59 3.01 2.75
C ALA A 118 -6.12 4.45 2.99
N HIS A 119 -4.81 4.71 3.01
CA HIS A 119 -4.26 6.07 3.06
C HIS A 119 -4.60 6.90 1.82
N VAL A 120 -4.56 6.32 0.61
CA VAL A 120 -5.06 6.98 -0.61
C VAL A 120 -6.53 7.40 -0.46
N ASN A 121 -7.31 6.62 0.30
CA ASN A 121 -8.70 6.89 0.61
C ASN A 121 -8.91 7.72 1.89
N GLY A 122 -7.86 8.39 2.39
CA GLY A 122 -7.94 9.31 3.51
C GLY A 122 -7.93 8.68 4.91
N ALA A 123 -7.48 7.43 5.06
CA ALA A 123 -7.16 6.90 6.38
C ALA A 123 -6.01 7.72 7.00
N SER A 124 -6.16 8.11 8.27
CA SER A 124 -5.10 8.84 8.99
C SER A 124 -3.88 7.95 9.21
N GLY A 125 -2.67 8.52 9.10
CA GLY A 125 -1.42 7.85 9.49
C GLY A 125 -1.23 7.68 11.00
N THR A 126 -2.11 8.28 11.82
CA THR A 126 -2.03 8.26 13.29
C THR A 126 -3.08 7.36 13.94
N THR A 127 -4.01 6.81 13.17
CA THR A 127 -5.06 5.90 13.65
C THR A 127 -4.84 4.49 13.09
N GLY A 128 -5.50 3.49 13.69
CA GLY A 128 -5.45 2.11 13.18
C GLY A 128 -6.39 1.84 12.01
N ASP A 129 -6.92 2.88 11.34
CA ASP A 129 -7.98 2.71 10.34
C ASP A 129 -7.47 1.97 9.10
N ALA A 130 -6.26 2.29 8.63
CA ALA A 130 -5.62 1.57 7.53
C ALA A 130 -5.40 0.09 7.90
N ASP A 131 -4.99 -0.19 9.13
CA ASP A 131 -4.78 -1.55 9.63
C ASP A 131 -6.09 -2.35 9.64
N ASN A 132 -7.15 -1.75 10.15
CA ASN A 132 -8.45 -2.40 10.28
C ASN A 132 -8.98 -2.88 8.92
N THR A 133 -8.66 -2.16 7.82
CA THR A 133 -9.03 -2.61 6.47
C THR A 133 -8.46 -3.98 6.11
N LEU A 134 -7.28 -4.36 6.61
CA LEU A 134 -6.66 -5.65 6.32
C LEU A 134 -7.50 -6.81 6.83
N ILE A 135 -8.17 -6.64 7.97
CA ILE A 135 -9.03 -7.66 8.55
C ILE A 135 -10.27 -7.84 7.67
N ASP A 136 -10.93 -6.73 7.32
CA ASP A 136 -12.17 -6.74 6.53
C ASP A 136 -11.94 -7.16 5.06
N CYS A 137 -10.71 -7.00 4.56
CA CYS A 137 -10.27 -7.47 3.24
C CYS A 137 -9.68 -8.89 3.26
N GLY A 138 -9.80 -9.63 4.38
CA GLY A 138 -9.38 -11.04 4.46
C GLY A 138 -7.86 -11.26 4.51
N LEU A 139 -7.08 -10.22 4.82
CA LEU A 139 -5.62 -10.22 4.88
C LEU A 139 -5.10 -10.12 6.32
N LYS A 140 -5.79 -10.76 7.28
CA LYS A 140 -5.42 -10.76 8.70
C LYS A 140 -3.97 -11.17 8.98
N ASN A 141 -3.41 -12.12 8.22
CA ASN A 141 -2.02 -12.53 8.41
C ASN A 141 -1.03 -11.40 8.05
N ALA A 142 -1.42 -10.48 7.16
CA ALA A 142 -0.63 -9.29 6.86
C ALA A 142 -0.81 -8.19 7.92
N PHE A 143 -1.99 -8.09 8.56
CA PHE A 143 -2.20 -7.19 9.70
C PHE A 143 -1.17 -7.40 10.81
N GLU A 144 -0.89 -8.66 11.14
CA GLU A 144 0.02 -9.03 12.23
C GLU A 144 1.50 -8.71 11.95
N GLY A 145 1.90 -8.37 10.72
CA GLY A 145 3.31 -8.05 10.47
C GLY A 145 3.64 -6.96 9.46
N VAL A 146 2.69 -6.48 8.64
CA VAL A 146 2.80 -5.16 8.00
C VAL A 146 2.82 -4.09 9.10
N ILE A 147 2.02 -4.27 10.16
CA ILE A 147 1.89 -3.30 11.27
C ILE A 147 2.36 -3.89 12.62
N GLY A 148 3.28 -4.85 12.59
CA GLY A 148 3.88 -5.44 13.79
C GLY A 148 4.67 -4.46 14.69
N MET A 149 4.58 -3.14 14.46
CA MET A 149 4.95 -2.11 15.41
C MET A 149 3.84 -1.06 15.55
N ARG A 150 2.75 -1.41 16.25
CA ARG A 150 2.34 -0.52 17.33
C ARG A 150 3.52 -0.45 18.29
N GLN A 151 4.46 0.48 18.08
CA GLN A 151 5.40 0.83 19.13
C GLN A 151 4.53 1.28 20.30
N SER A 152 4.49 0.44 21.33
CA SER A 152 4.19 0.85 22.67
C SER A 152 5.01 2.11 22.97
N GLY A 153 4.38 3.28 22.89
CA GLY A 153 4.80 4.47 23.63
C GLY A 153 5.64 5.55 22.94
N THR A 154 5.77 5.63 21.61
CA THR A 154 6.36 6.87 21.03
C THR A 154 5.67 7.29 19.73
N ILE A 155 4.97 8.41 19.82
CA ILE A 155 4.50 9.21 18.69
C ILE A 155 5.76 9.63 17.93
N LEU A 156 6.01 9.07 16.75
CA LEU A 156 6.85 9.72 15.77
C LEU A 156 5.91 10.45 14.82
N GLU A 157 5.76 11.74 15.12
CA GLU A 157 5.14 12.74 14.25
C GLU A 157 5.89 12.75 12.92
N TYR A 158 5.19 12.48 11.82
CA TYR A 158 5.51 13.05 10.53
C TYR A 158 4.18 13.39 9.85
N ALA A 159 3.65 14.54 10.25
CA ALA A 159 2.66 15.32 9.50
C ALA A 159 3.35 16.06 8.36
#